data_AF-A0A7Y7D755-F1
#
_entry.id   AF-A0A7Y7D755-F1
#
_cell.length_a   1.000
_cell.length_b   1.000
_cell.length_c   1.000
_cell.angle_alpha   90.00
_cell.angle_beta   90.00
_cell.angle_gamma   90.00
#
_symmetry.space_group_name_H-M   'P 1'
#
loop_
_entity.id
_entity.type
_entity.pdbx_description
1 polymer ?
#
loop_
_entity_poly.entity_id
_entity_poly.type
_entity_poly.pdbx_seq_one_letter_code
_entity_poly.pdbx_strand_id
1 'polypeptide(L)'
;MSFYHEVLKDIASGKVPLQFRVKDLSHSPVPGKSGHFKIGDVSYKESTLLTWPANYSIGPNGVQGQQVQQGRTPAFFRLEVGLYTPIEECEAGETVTLFSSVKDVSGYIEEPEAEILSTVQLAPAAETKSRTAPEIIAESIARRPFQVELRKQRCTYPKQPAKGWGARLEAYFWPKLENNWAHNQSSLQAMYQQAEAIETELRERRQLNPMRLSRLFDDVCAWGGVRRPSVEDDALATQAEGALAAIDQGEVPEQGLAINSAWTKLYAMLRPGHCVIFDSRVATALIAALDPYIEQLKDQKDFVKNYKGLGTVQQGRGGTRPRAFSDTWTNGYQKWDAQLAANHLCCEIRDYLNIHHERSDFAKPDGTPWTLREVEAVLFMDGY
;
A
#
# COMPACT_ATOMS: atom_id res chain seq x y z
N MET A 1 1.15 16.76 12.82
CA MET A 1 -0.26 17.12 12.66
C MET A 1 -0.91 17.75 13.90
N SER A 2 -0.32 17.76 15.11
CA SER A 2 -1.00 18.39 16.27
C SER A 2 -1.20 19.90 16.14
N PHE A 3 -0.19 20.65 15.65
CA PHE A 3 -0.28 22.12 15.55
C PHE A 3 -1.45 22.63 14.70
N TYR A 4 -1.68 22.03 13.52
CA TYR A 4 -2.80 22.40 12.64
C TYR A 4 -4.16 22.26 13.33
N HIS A 5 -4.40 21.14 14.01
CA HIS A 5 -5.65 20.91 14.73
C HIS A 5 -5.84 21.90 15.87
N GLU A 6 -4.77 22.26 16.58
CA GLU A 6 -4.86 23.28 17.63
C GLU A 6 -5.18 24.68 17.06
N VAL A 7 -4.65 25.03 15.87
CA VAL A 7 -5.01 26.27 15.17
C VAL A 7 -6.48 26.25 14.77
N LEU A 8 -7.00 25.13 14.25
CA LEU A 8 -8.42 24.99 13.91
C LEU A 8 -9.33 25.18 15.13
N LYS A 9 -8.95 24.66 16.31
CA LYS A 9 -9.71 24.89 17.56
C LYS A 9 -9.77 26.37 17.93
N ASP A 10 -8.67 27.10 17.78
CA ASP A 10 -8.64 28.53 18.08
C ASP A 10 -9.43 29.35 17.06
N ILE A 11 -9.47 28.91 15.79
CA ILE A 11 -10.34 29.50 14.77
C ILE A 11 -11.81 29.24 15.10
N ALA A 12 -12.18 27.99 15.40
CA ALA A 12 -13.54 27.60 15.75
C ALA A 12 -14.06 28.30 17.02
N SER A 13 -13.15 28.62 17.96
CA SER A 13 -13.48 29.38 19.18
C SER A 13 -13.39 30.90 19.02
N GLY A 14 -13.10 31.40 17.80
CA GLY A 14 -13.05 32.83 17.48
C GLY A 14 -11.84 33.58 18.05
N LYS A 15 -10.84 32.88 18.59
CA LYS A 15 -9.61 33.49 19.12
C LYS A 15 -8.62 33.88 18.02
N VAL A 16 -8.64 33.15 16.92
CA VAL A 16 -7.81 33.38 15.74
C VAL A 16 -8.75 33.55 14.54
N PRO A 17 -8.58 34.58 13.70
CA PRO A 17 -9.38 34.72 12.48
C PRO A 17 -9.09 33.58 11.49
N LEU A 18 -10.06 33.24 10.62
CA LEU A 18 -9.88 32.22 9.58
C LEU A 18 -8.64 32.50 8.71
N GLN A 19 -8.49 33.75 8.28
CA GLN A 19 -7.25 34.27 7.70
C GLN A 19 -6.43 34.92 8.82
N PHE A 20 -5.31 34.31 9.18
CA PHE A 20 -4.49 34.74 10.30
C PHE A 20 -3.06 35.08 9.90
N ARG A 21 -2.49 36.05 10.59
CA ARG A 21 -1.05 36.29 10.63
C ARG A 21 -0.44 35.56 11.82
N VAL A 22 0.87 35.31 11.76
CA VAL A 22 1.57 34.64 12.87
C VAL A 22 1.34 35.34 14.21
N LYS A 23 1.28 36.68 14.24
CA LYS A 23 1.02 37.44 15.46
C LYS A 23 -0.31 37.10 16.13
N ASP A 24 -1.30 36.65 15.35
CA ASP A 24 -2.63 36.29 15.86
C ASP A 24 -2.57 34.96 16.63
N LEU A 25 -1.57 34.11 16.37
CA LEU A 25 -1.28 32.92 17.15
C LEU A 25 -0.66 33.24 18.53
N SER A 26 -0.11 34.44 18.71
CA SER A 26 0.51 34.87 19.98
C SER A 26 -0.49 35.45 20.99
N HIS A 27 -1.79 35.15 20.87
CA HIS A 27 -2.86 35.78 21.64
C HIS A 27 -2.95 35.31 23.12
N SER A 28 -2.41 34.14 23.46
CA SER A 28 -2.51 33.55 24.81
C SER A 28 -1.14 33.21 25.42
N PRO A 29 -0.40 34.16 26.02
CA PRO A 29 0.90 33.88 26.62
C PRO A 29 0.78 32.94 27.84
N VAL A 30 1.75 32.04 28.02
CA VAL A 30 1.74 31.06 29.12
C VAL A 30 2.41 31.65 30.37
N PRO A 31 1.71 31.76 31.52
CA PRO A 31 2.31 32.30 32.75
C PRO A 31 3.56 31.53 33.18
N GLY A 32 4.62 32.26 33.53
CA GLY A 32 5.89 31.67 33.97
C GLY A 32 6.76 31.06 32.86
N LYS A 33 6.35 31.14 31.58
CA LYS A 33 7.15 30.65 30.44
C LYS A 33 7.29 31.72 29.36
N SER A 34 8.37 32.49 29.43
CA SER A 34 8.68 33.52 28.41
C SER A 34 8.77 32.91 27.01
N GLY A 35 8.22 33.61 26.01
CA GLY A 35 8.20 33.19 24.61
C GLY A 35 7.35 31.95 24.31
N HIS A 36 6.41 31.59 25.19
CA HIS A 36 5.47 30.50 24.96
C HIS A 36 4.03 31.01 24.93
N PHE A 37 3.26 30.47 23.98
CA PHE A 37 1.86 30.79 23.79
C PHE A 37 1.04 29.51 23.73
N LYS A 38 -0.21 29.60 24.14
CA LYS A 38 -1.18 28.53 24.05
C LYS A 38 -1.93 28.63 22.72
N ILE A 39 -1.88 27.57 21.92
CA ILE A 39 -2.70 27.38 20.73
C ILE A 39 -3.61 26.19 21.01
N GLY A 40 -4.92 26.37 20.93
CA GLY A 40 -5.91 25.41 21.39
C GLY A 40 -5.67 25.03 22.85
N ASP A 41 -5.25 23.79 23.09
CA ASP A 41 -4.94 23.23 24.41
C ASP A 41 -3.44 23.09 24.69
N VAL A 42 -2.58 23.36 23.70
CA VAL A 42 -1.15 23.03 23.73
C VAL A 42 -0.28 24.29 23.79
N SER A 43 0.82 24.22 24.55
CA SER A 43 1.82 25.28 24.62
C SER A 43 2.90 25.12 23.54
N TYR A 44 3.14 26.18 22.78
CA TYR A 44 4.16 26.24 21.73
C TYR A 44 5.13 27.39 21.97
N LYS A 45 6.39 27.22 21.52
CA LYS A 45 7.38 28.30 21.47
C LYS A 45 7.04 29.28 20.36
N GLU A 46 7.35 30.55 20.55
CA GLU A 46 7.20 31.60 19.53
C GLU A 46 7.88 31.23 18.20
N SER A 47 9.07 30.63 18.26
CA SER A 47 9.77 30.15 17.07
C SER A 47 9.00 29.08 16.29
N THR A 48 8.17 28.29 16.96
CA THR A 48 7.27 27.33 16.31
C THR A 48 6.14 28.08 15.59
N LEU A 49 5.53 29.07 16.23
CA LEU A 49 4.47 29.88 15.60
C LEU A 49 4.96 30.58 14.33
N LEU A 50 6.19 31.08 14.35
CA LEU A 50 6.82 31.79 13.23
C LEU A 50 7.15 30.89 12.03
N THR A 51 7.49 29.63 12.27
CA THR A 51 8.03 28.75 11.23
C THR A 51 7.00 27.74 10.72
N TRP A 52 6.08 27.29 11.57
CA TRP A 52 5.20 26.17 11.24
C TRP A 52 4.22 26.48 10.10
N PRO A 53 3.46 27.61 10.13
CA PRO A 53 2.57 27.97 9.03
C PRO A 53 3.32 28.12 7.71
N ALA A 54 4.48 28.79 7.72
CA ALA A 54 5.32 28.95 6.53
C ALA A 54 5.80 27.60 5.97
N ASN A 55 6.32 26.73 6.83
CA ASN A 55 6.91 25.45 6.43
C ASN A 55 5.90 24.44 5.90
N TYR A 56 4.66 24.49 6.39
CA TYR A 56 3.54 23.64 5.97
C TYR A 56 2.54 24.37 5.07
N SER A 57 2.98 25.41 4.35
CA SER A 57 2.10 26.14 3.43
C SER A 57 2.38 25.87 1.96
N ILE A 58 1.34 26.00 1.15
CA ILE A 58 1.43 26.30 -0.28
C ILE A 58 0.97 27.72 -0.52
N GLY A 59 1.49 28.41 -1.52
CA GLY A 59 1.09 29.76 -1.89
C GLY A 59 0.94 29.94 -3.40
N PRO A 60 0.52 31.13 -3.84
CA PRO A 60 0.40 31.45 -5.26
C PRO A 60 1.72 31.23 -6.00
N ASN A 61 1.65 30.89 -7.29
CA ASN A 61 2.80 30.64 -8.17
C ASN A 61 3.69 29.45 -7.75
N GLY A 62 3.12 28.45 -7.07
CA GLY A 62 3.86 27.24 -6.71
C GLY A 62 4.85 27.42 -5.56
N VAL A 63 4.73 28.51 -4.78
CA VAL A 63 5.52 28.70 -3.56
C VAL A 63 5.16 27.59 -2.57
N GLN A 64 6.15 26.84 -2.14
CA GLN A 64 5.98 25.75 -1.17
C GLN A 64 6.85 25.99 0.06
N GLY A 65 6.28 25.73 1.23
CA GLY A 65 7.01 25.66 2.48
C GLY A 65 8.00 24.49 2.48
N GLN A 66 9.06 24.60 3.27
CA GLN A 66 10.15 23.62 3.29
C GLN A 66 9.67 22.18 3.56
N GLN A 67 8.67 22.00 4.42
CA GLN A 67 8.16 20.66 4.73
C GLN A 67 7.30 20.12 3.59
N VAL A 68 6.57 20.99 2.90
CA VAL A 68 5.80 20.61 1.70
C VAL A 68 6.72 20.20 0.56
N GLN A 69 7.82 20.92 0.34
CA GLN A 69 8.87 20.54 -0.63
C GLN A 69 9.49 19.17 -0.30
N GLN A 70 9.53 18.78 0.98
CA GLN A 70 9.99 17.48 1.46
C GLN A 70 8.89 16.39 1.40
N GLY A 71 7.76 16.67 0.76
CA GLY A 71 6.67 15.73 0.53
C GLY A 71 5.67 15.62 1.70
N ARG A 72 5.64 16.58 2.63
CA ARG A 72 4.58 16.65 3.66
C ARG A 72 3.32 17.30 3.09
N THR A 73 2.16 16.84 3.54
CA THR A 73 0.87 17.46 3.21
C THR A 73 0.84 18.92 3.70
N PRO A 74 0.44 19.88 2.84
CA PRO A 74 0.26 21.25 3.27
C PRO A 74 -0.91 21.37 4.25
N ALA A 75 -0.75 22.21 5.25
CA ALA A 75 -1.74 22.51 6.27
C ALA A 75 -2.36 23.90 6.10
N PHE A 76 -1.69 24.80 5.37
CA PHE A 76 -2.16 26.16 5.16
C PHE A 76 -1.98 26.63 3.72
N PHE A 77 -2.84 27.53 3.30
CA PHE A 77 -2.64 28.33 2.12
C PHE A 77 -2.03 29.67 2.55
N ARG A 78 -0.87 30.03 1.98
CA ARG A 78 -0.17 31.29 2.20
C ARG A 78 -0.68 32.31 1.19
N LEU A 79 -1.50 33.22 1.67
CA LEU A 79 -2.08 34.30 0.87
C LEU A 79 -1.01 35.34 0.50
N GLU A 80 -0.14 35.66 1.46
CA GLU A 80 1.04 36.52 1.27
C GLU A 80 2.10 36.23 2.33
N VAL A 81 3.19 37.00 2.39
CA VAL A 81 4.21 36.83 3.43
C VAL A 81 3.61 37.04 4.81
N GLY A 82 3.54 35.97 5.60
CA GLY A 82 3.05 36.01 6.98
C GLY A 82 1.54 36.03 7.14
N LEU A 83 0.75 35.81 6.07
CA LEU A 83 -0.71 35.66 6.10
C LEU A 83 -1.12 34.29 5.58
N TYR A 84 -1.93 33.57 6.36
CA TYR A 84 -2.28 32.17 6.12
C TYR A 84 -3.78 31.95 6.32
N THR A 85 -4.33 30.97 5.63
CA THR A 85 -5.64 30.38 5.95
C THR A 85 -5.47 28.87 6.05
N PRO A 86 -6.18 28.17 6.96
CA PRO A 86 -6.22 26.73 6.93
C PRO A 86 -6.72 26.25 5.57
N ILE A 87 -6.16 25.15 5.11
CA ILE A 87 -6.75 24.36 4.04
C ILE A 87 -7.74 23.44 4.75
N GLU A 88 -9.05 23.62 4.54
CA GLU A 88 -10.02 22.58 4.88
C GLU A 88 -9.69 21.33 4.06
N GLU A 89 -10.06 20.14 4.53
CA GLU A 89 -9.92 18.91 3.75
C GLU A 89 -10.79 19.01 2.47
N CYS A 90 -10.30 19.71 1.45
CA CYS A 90 -10.96 19.87 0.17
C CYS A 90 -10.65 18.66 -0.69
N GLU A 91 -11.70 18.05 -1.23
CA GLU A 91 -11.55 17.05 -2.27
C GLU A 91 -11.01 17.69 -3.55
N ALA A 92 -10.30 16.90 -4.37
CA ALA A 92 -9.78 17.36 -5.63
C ALA A 92 -10.93 17.80 -6.57
N GLY A 93 -10.90 19.05 -7.05
CA GLY A 93 -11.89 19.57 -8.01
C GLY A 93 -12.82 20.66 -7.47
N GLU A 94 -12.76 21.00 -6.18
CA GLU A 94 -13.57 22.08 -5.64
C GLU A 94 -13.01 23.48 -5.95
N THR A 95 -13.92 24.40 -6.24
CA THR A 95 -13.60 25.83 -6.45
C THR A 95 -13.56 26.52 -5.09
N VAL A 96 -12.36 26.83 -4.59
CA VAL A 96 -12.22 27.61 -3.36
C VAL A 96 -12.53 29.07 -3.67
N THR A 97 -13.71 29.52 -3.25
CA THR A 97 -14.13 30.92 -3.38
C THR A 97 -13.70 31.67 -2.12
N LEU A 98 -12.73 32.57 -2.26
CA LEU A 98 -12.27 33.41 -1.14
C LEU A 98 -13.16 34.66 -1.02
N PHE A 99 -13.97 34.73 0.02
CA PHE A 99 -14.72 35.94 0.37
C PHE A 99 -13.84 36.88 1.18
N SER A 100 -13.80 38.18 0.82
CA SER A 100 -13.25 39.19 1.70
C SER A 100 -14.28 39.50 2.80
N SER A 101 -13.87 39.44 4.06
CA SER A 101 -14.71 39.96 5.15
C SER A 101 -14.69 41.49 5.05
N VAL A 102 -15.79 42.09 4.59
CA VAL A 102 -15.96 43.55 4.67
C VAL A 102 -15.99 43.93 6.15
N LYS A 103 -15.03 44.78 6.55
CA LYS A 103 -15.08 45.44 7.86
C LYS A 103 -16.27 46.37 7.87
N ASP A 104 -17.23 46.05 8.72
CA ASP A 104 -18.33 46.90 9.08
C ASP A 104 -17.78 48.20 9.69
N VAL A 105 -17.86 49.30 8.94
CA VAL A 105 -17.64 50.65 9.46
C VAL A 105 -18.80 51.52 9.02
N SER A 106 -19.67 51.78 9.99
CA SER A 106 -20.65 52.86 10.07
C SER A 106 -21.72 52.92 8.98
N GLY A 107 -22.87 52.34 9.32
CA GLY A 107 -24.17 53.02 9.31
C GLY A 107 -24.59 53.68 8.01
N TYR A 108 -25.12 52.90 7.08
CA TYR A 108 -26.37 53.14 6.34
C TYR A 108 -26.69 51.82 5.62
N ILE A 109 -27.99 51.51 5.51
CA ILE A 109 -28.51 50.22 5.00
C ILE A 109 -28.32 50.15 3.48
N GLU A 110 -27.29 49.44 3.02
CA GLU A 110 -27.29 48.68 1.77
C GLU A 110 -26.56 47.36 2.03
N GLU A 111 -27.13 46.24 1.57
CA GLU A 111 -26.52 44.92 1.70
C GLU A 111 -25.11 44.93 1.05
N PRO A 112 -24.04 44.49 1.75
CA PRO A 112 -22.72 44.53 1.16
C PRO A 112 -22.61 43.45 0.09
N GLU A 113 -22.56 43.86 -1.18
CA GLU A 113 -22.12 42.98 -2.26
C GLU A 113 -20.66 42.58 -1.98
N ALA A 114 -20.45 41.31 -1.63
CA ALA A 114 -19.13 40.77 -1.41
C ALA A 114 -18.33 40.79 -2.74
N GLU A 115 -17.29 41.63 -2.82
CA GLU A 115 -16.39 41.65 -3.97
C GLU A 115 -15.54 40.36 -4.03
N ILE A 116 -15.64 39.65 -5.16
CA ILE A 116 -14.79 38.49 -5.49
C ILE A 116 -13.38 39.01 -5.80
N LEU A 117 -12.46 38.89 -4.85
CA LEU A 117 -11.06 39.35 -5.01
C LEU A 117 -10.30 38.58 -6.11
N SER A 118 -10.59 37.29 -6.26
CA SER A 118 -10.01 36.47 -7.32
C SER A 118 -10.71 35.11 -7.41
N THR A 119 -11.12 34.73 -8.61
CA THR A 119 -11.39 33.33 -8.97
C THR A 119 -10.11 32.73 -9.52
N VAL A 120 -9.43 31.91 -8.72
CA VAL A 120 -8.36 31.06 -9.24
C VAL A 120 -9.02 29.80 -9.79
N GLN A 121 -9.16 29.72 -11.12
CA GLN A 121 -9.24 28.41 -11.75
C GLN A 121 -7.92 27.72 -11.42
N LEU A 122 -7.96 26.77 -10.49
CA LEU A 122 -6.91 25.78 -10.37
C LEU A 122 -6.70 25.26 -11.79
N ALA A 123 -5.49 25.42 -12.33
CA ALA A 123 -5.11 24.84 -13.61
C ALA A 123 -5.70 23.42 -13.65
N PRO A 124 -6.36 23.00 -14.75
CA PRO A 124 -6.94 21.68 -14.81
C PRO A 124 -5.88 20.74 -14.30
N ALA A 125 -6.20 20.01 -13.23
CA ALA A 125 -5.30 19.02 -12.70
C ALA A 125 -4.81 18.27 -13.94
N ALA A 126 -3.50 18.26 -14.18
CA ALA A 126 -2.96 17.19 -14.99
C ALA A 126 -3.62 15.96 -14.39
N GLU A 127 -4.52 15.30 -15.14
CA GLU A 127 -5.47 14.33 -14.62
C GLU A 127 -4.71 13.56 -13.55
N THR A 128 -5.05 13.79 -12.28
CA THR A 128 -4.29 13.15 -11.21
C THR A 128 -4.80 11.75 -11.26
N LYS A 129 -4.22 10.98 -12.17
CA LYS A 129 -4.67 9.67 -12.56
C LYS A 129 -4.77 8.92 -11.26
N SER A 130 -6.00 8.58 -10.87
CA SER A 130 -6.22 7.91 -9.61
C SER A 130 -5.30 6.70 -9.60
N ARG A 131 -4.38 6.64 -8.64
CA ARG A 131 -3.37 5.60 -8.67
C ARG A 131 -4.06 4.26 -8.53
N THR A 132 -3.68 3.36 -9.42
CA THR A 132 -4.21 2.00 -9.40
C THR A 132 -3.56 1.22 -8.25
N ALA A 133 -4.23 0.18 -7.76
CA ALA A 133 -3.66 -0.73 -6.76
C ALA A 133 -2.26 -1.27 -7.12
N PRO A 134 -1.99 -1.76 -8.35
CA PRO A 134 -0.65 -2.22 -8.72
C PRO A 134 0.40 -1.09 -8.69
N GLU A 135 0.06 0.13 -9.14
CA GLU A 135 0.96 1.28 -9.06
C GLU A 135 1.32 1.61 -7.60
N ILE A 136 0.31 1.68 -6.72
CA ILE A 136 0.51 1.99 -5.30
C ILE A 136 1.48 1.00 -4.66
N ILE A 137 1.31 -0.29 -4.93
CA ILE A 137 2.16 -1.35 -4.37
C ILE A 137 3.58 -1.26 -4.94
N ALA A 138 3.72 -1.11 -6.26
CA ALA A 138 5.00 -0.96 -6.92
C ALA A 138 5.80 0.23 -6.37
N GLU A 139 5.17 1.39 -6.27
CA GLU A 139 5.77 2.61 -5.71
C GLU A 139 6.12 2.47 -4.22
N SER A 140 5.21 1.88 -3.44
CA SER A 140 5.40 1.68 -2.01
C SER A 140 6.65 0.82 -1.73
N ILE A 141 6.81 -0.28 -2.47
CA ILE A 141 7.95 -1.18 -2.33
C ILE A 141 9.25 -0.52 -2.82
N ALA A 142 9.21 0.21 -3.93
CA ALA A 142 10.39 0.88 -4.45
C ALA A 142 10.93 1.96 -3.51
N ARG A 143 10.04 2.72 -2.86
CA ARG A 143 10.42 3.86 -2.01
C ARG A 143 10.80 3.45 -0.60
N ARG A 144 10.08 2.48 -0.01
CA ARG A 144 10.30 2.09 1.39
C ARG A 144 11.57 1.24 1.52
N PRO A 145 12.50 1.59 2.41
CA PRO A 145 13.63 0.73 2.72
C PRO A 145 13.14 -0.55 3.43
N PHE A 146 13.71 -1.69 3.05
CA PHE A 146 13.42 -3.01 3.59
C PHE A 146 14.57 -3.51 4.47
N GLN A 147 14.23 -3.91 5.69
CA GLN A 147 15.12 -4.61 6.61
C GLN A 147 14.28 -5.39 7.62
N VAL A 148 14.64 -6.64 7.88
CA VAL A 148 14.00 -7.51 8.86
C VAL A 148 14.88 -7.67 10.09
N GLU A 149 14.24 -7.77 11.26
CA GLU A 149 14.91 -8.07 12.51
C GLU A 149 14.73 -9.55 12.85
N LEU A 150 15.82 -10.32 12.77
CA LEU A 150 15.80 -11.75 13.03
C LEU A 150 16.08 -11.99 14.51
N ARG A 151 15.03 -11.87 15.35
CA ARG A 151 15.13 -11.95 16.82
C ARG A 151 15.94 -13.14 17.33
N LYS A 152 15.77 -14.32 16.72
CA LYS A 152 16.51 -15.54 17.10
C LYS A 152 18.01 -15.44 16.85
N GLN A 153 18.40 -14.72 15.79
CA GLN A 153 19.80 -14.53 15.39
C GLN A 153 20.39 -13.20 15.90
N ARG A 154 19.55 -12.34 16.51
CA ARG A 154 19.91 -11.01 17.05
C ARG A 154 20.63 -10.14 16.02
N CYS A 155 20.18 -10.19 14.77
CA CYS A 155 20.73 -9.40 13.68
C CYS A 155 19.62 -8.77 12.86
N THR A 156 19.98 -7.73 12.12
CA THR A 156 19.15 -7.19 11.04
C THR A 156 19.65 -7.71 9.70
N TYR A 157 18.72 -7.99 8.80
CA TYR A 157 19.03 -8.47 7.45
C TYR A 157 18.14 -7.77 6.42
N PRO A 158 18.65 -7.37 5.26
CA PRO A 158 20.07 -7.25 4.92
C PRO A 158 20.78 -6.26 5.85
N LYS A 159 22.13 -6.27 5.89
CA LYS A 159 22.90 -5.38 6.79
C LYS A 159 22.63 -3.90 6.52
N GLN A 160 22.50 -3.54 5.25
CA GLN A 160 22.05 -2.22 4.80
C GLN A 160 20.61 -2.35 4.31
N PRO A 161 19.72 -1.38 4.59
CA PRO A 161 18.35 -1.46 4.11
C PRO A 161 18.29 -1.53 2.58
N ALA A 162 17.57 -2.52 2.05
CA ALA A 162 17.36 -2.66 0.62
C ALA A 162 16.29 -1.68 0.13
N LYS A 163 16.54 -0.98 -0.98
CA LYS A 163 15.61 -0.04 -1.58
C LYS A 163 15.44 -0.35 -3.06
N GLY A 164 14.20 -0.31 -3.55
CA GLY A 164 13.89 -0.77 -4.90
C GLY A 164 13.52 -2.26 -4.95
N TRP A 165 12.84 -2.65 -6.01
CA TRP A 165 12.39 -4.03 -6.23
C TRP A 165 13.56 -5.01 -6.41
N GLY A 166 14.53 -4.65 -7.26
CA GLY A 166 15.73 -5.48 -7.50
C GLY A 166 16.51 -5.77 -6.22
N ALA A 167 16.84 -4.74 -5.43
CA ALA A 167 17.56 -4.92 -4.17
C ALA A 167 16.79 -5.75 -3.14
N ARG A 168 15.46 -5.70 -3.15
CA ARG A 168 14.62 -6.54 -2.27
C ARG A 168 14.62 -8.00 -2.69
N LEU A 169 14.66 -8.28 -4.00
CA LEU A 169 14.83 -9.64 -4.51
C LEU A 169 16.22 -10.21 -4.15
N GLU A 170 17.28 -9.39 -4.24
CA GLU A 170 18.63 -9.77 -3.79
C GLU A 170 18.68 -10.06 -2.28
N ALA A 171 17.86 -9.36 -1.50
CA ALA A 171 17.68 -9.59 -0.07
C ALA A 171 16.73 -10.75 0.27
N TYR A 172 16.26 -11.52 -0.73
CA TYR A 172 15.42 -12.68 -0.46
C TYR A 172 16.18 -13.78 0.26
N PHE A 173 15.51 -14.42 1.22
CA PHE A 173 15.99 -15.65 1.84
C PHE A 173 14.82 -16.55 2.25
N TRP A 174 14.97 -17.87 2.04
CA TRP A 174 14.03 -18.85 2.58
C TRP A 174 14.60 -20.28 2.59
N PRO A 175 14.36 -21.08 3.64
CA PRO A 175 13.88 -20.68 4.97
C PRO A 175 14.99 -20.09 5.85
N LYS A 176 16.25 -20.16 5.40
CA LYS A 176 17.43 -19.67 6.12
C LYS A 176 18.14 -18.58 5.32
N LEU A 177 18.93 -17.74 5.98
CA LEU A 177 19.61 -16.59 5.39
C LEU A 177 20.57 -16.96 4.26
N GLU A 178 21.21 -18.13 4.35
CA GLU A 178 22.12 -18.64 3.33
C GLU A 178 21.42 -19.04 2.02
N ASN A 179 20.10 -19.27 2.08
CA ASN A 179 19.30 -19.71 0.94
C ASN A 179 18.67 -18.52 0.23
N ASN A 180 19.47 -17.85 -0.60
CA ASN A 180 19.03 -16.71 -1.40
C ASN A 180 18.04 -17.09 -2.52
N TRP A 181 17.66 -16.09 -3.33
CA TRP A 181 16.73 -16.30 -4.45
C TRP A 181 17.23 -17.34 -5.46
N ALA A 182 18.49 -17.25 -5.89
CA ALA A 182 19.06 -18.18 -6.85
C ALA A 182 19.04 -19.64 -6.34
N HIS A 183 19.37 -19.85 -5.06
CA HIS A 183 19.26 -21.16 -4.42
C HIS A 183 17.82 -21.71 -4.42
N ASN A 184 16.85 -20.85 -4.07
CA ASN A 184 15.44 -21.24 -4.09
C ASN A 184 14.95 -21.51 -5.51
N GLN A 185 15.32 -20.69 -6.49
CA GLN A 185 14.97 -20.91 -7.90
C GLN A 185 15.48 -22.26 -8.40
N SER A 186 16.69 -22.65 -8.00
CA SER A 186 17.28 -23.94 -8.35
C SER A 186 16.48 -25.11 -7.75
N SER A 187 16.03 -24.97 -6.50
CA SER A 187 15.17 -25.95 -5.83
C SER A 187 13.78 -26.03 -6.47
N LEU A 188 13.22 -24.89 -6.86
CA LEU A 188 11.93 -24.78 -7.55
C LEU A 188 11.97 -25.38 -8.95
N GLN A 189 13.11 -25.35 -9.64
CA GLN A 189 13.22 -25.84 -11.01
C GLN A 189 12.81 -27.32 -11.15
N ALA A 190 13.21 -28.16 -10.21
CA ALA A 190 12.81 -29.57 -10.20
C ALA A 190 11.30 -29.75 -10.01
N MET A 191 10.69 -28.94 -9.14
CA MET A 191 9.24 -28.96 -8.93
C MET A 191 8.48 -28.42 -10.15
N TYR A 192 9.00 -27.41 -10.84
CA TYR A 192 8.41 -26.91 -12.09
C TYR A 192 8.47 -27.94 -13.22
N GLN A 193 9.57 -28.68 -13.34
CA GLN A 193 9.67 -29.78 -14.31
C GLN A 193 8.63 -30.88 -14.01
N GLN A 194 8.43 -31.23 -12.74
CA GLN A 194 7.38 -32.16 -12.33
C GLN A 194 5.98 -31.61 -12.64
N ALA A 195 5.73 -30.33 -12.35
CA ALA A 195 4.47 -29.67 -12.64
C ALA A 195 4.17 -29.62 -14.14
N GLU A 196 5.15 -29.28 -14.98
CA GLU A 196 5.01 -29.25 -16.44
C GLU A 196 4.67 -30.64 -17.01
N ALA A 197 5.31 -31.69 -16.49
CA ALA A 197 4.98 -33.07 -16.87
C ALA A 197 3.55 -33.45 -16.47
N ILE A 198 3.11 -33.07 -15.27
CA ILE A 198 1.74 -33.28 -14.78
C ILE A 198 0.72 -32.51 -15.64
N GLU A 199 1.02 -31.26 -16.00
CA GLU A 199 0.15 -30.46 -16.87
C GLU A 199 0.03 -31.04 -18.28
N THR A 200 1.13 -31.55 -18.83
CA THR A 200 1.13 -32.18 -20.15
C THR A 200 0.19 -33.39 -20.13
N GLU A 201 0.27 -34.22 -19.09
CA GLU A 201 -0.64 -35.34 -18.91
C GLU A 201 -2.10 -34.89 -18.72
N LEU A 202 -2.36 -33.82 -17.97
CA LEU A 202 -3.71 -33.26 -17.83
C LEU A 202 -4.28 -32.83 -19.19
N ARG A 203 -3.48 -32.19 -20.04
CA ARG A 203 -3.92 -31.77 -21.39
C ARG A 203 -4.21 -32.97 -22.30
N GLU A 204 -3.39 -34.00 -22.24
CA GLU A 204 -3.51 -35.20 -23.09
C GLU A 204 -4.65 -36.13 -22.64
N ARG A 205 -4.78 -36.36 -21.33
CA ARG A 205 -5.67 -37.37 -20.74
C ARG A 205 -6.93 -36.79 -20.15
N ARG A 206 -7.00 -35.46 -20.01
CA ARG A 206 -8.06 -34.72 -19.30
C ARG A 206 -8.22 -35.13 -17.82
N GLN A 207 -7.19 -35.76 -17.25
CA GLN A 207 -7.15 -36.21 -15.85
C GLN A 207 -5.71 -36.16 -15.33
N LEU A 208 -5.54 -35.74 -14.08
CA LEU A 208 -4.30 -35.73 -13.32
C LEU A 208 -3.95 -37.14 -12.86
N ASN A 209 -2.65 -37.46 -12.86
CA ASN A 209 -2.15 -38.68 -12.23
C ASN A 209 -2.09 -38.49 -10.70
N PRO A 210 -2.90 -39.23 -9.90
CA PRO A 210 -3.00 -39.03 -8.46
C PRO A 210 -1.67 -39.18 -7.73
N MET A 211 -0.90 -40.22 -8.06
CA MET A 211 0.39 -40.50 -7.40
C MET A 211 1.45 -39.44 -7.69
N ARG A 212 1.53 -38.97 -8.94
CA ARG A 212 2.51 -37.92 -9.31
C ARG A 212 2.16 -36.59 -8.68
N LEU A 213 0.88 -36.23 -8.67
CA LEU A 213 0.39 -35.03 -8.02
C LEU A 213 0.64 -35.07 -6.51
N SER A 214 0.41 -36.21 -5.87
CA SER A 214 0.66 -36.41 -4.44
C SER A 214 2.15 -36.22 -4.09
N ARG A 215 3.05 -36.81 -4.90
CA ARG A 215 4.50 -36.60 -4.74
C ARG A 215 4.90 -35.13 -4.90
N LEU A 216 4.42 -34.44 -5.94
CA LEU A 216 4.67 -33.01 -6.10
C LEU A 216 4.15 -32.23 -4.89
N PHE A 217 2.96 -32.59 -4.38
CA PHE A 217 2.38 -31.89 -3.24
C PHE A 217 3.19 -32.09 -1.96
N ASP A 218 3.76 -33.28 -1.74
CA ASP A 218 4.66 -33.56 -0.64
C ASP A 218 5.95 -32.73 -0.75
N ASP A 219 6.58 -32.69 -1.93
CA ASP A 219 7.78 -31.89 -2.20
C ASP A 219 7.52 -30.39 -1.93
N VAL A 220 6.38 -29.89 -2.43
CA VAL A 220 5.95 -28.50 -2.24
C VAL A 220 5.68 -28.18 -0.77
N CYS A 221 5.04 -29.09 -0.04
CA CYS A 221 4.80 -28.92 1.39
C CYS A 221 6.11 -28.90 2.19
N ALA A 222 7.04 -29.79 1.85
CA ALA A 222 8.35 -29.88 2.49
C ALA A 222 9.18 -28.60 2.24
N TRP A 223 9.27 -28.12 0.99
CA TRP A 223 9.93 -26.86 0.65
C TRP A 223 9.26 -25.66 1.32
N GLY A 224 7.93 -25.63 1.33
CA GLY A 224 7.14 -24.56 1.91
C GLY A 224 7.11 -24.54 3.44
N GLY A 225 7.64 -25.57 4.11
CA GLY A 225 7.60 -25.71 5.57
C GLY A 225 6.18 -25.80 6.12
N VAL A 226 5.24 -26.35 5.35
CA VAL A 226 3.82 -26.46 5.73
C VAL A 226 3.42 -27.92 5.91
N ARG A 227 2.45 -28.16 6.79
CA ARG A 227 1.90 -29.51 6.98
C ARG A 227 1.10 -29.91 5.75
N ARG A 228 1.43 -31.07 5.17
CA ARG A 228 0.64 -31.74 4.13
C ARG A 228 -0.78 -32.03 4.65
N PRO A 229 -1.84 -31.53 4.00
CA PRO A 229 -3.21 -31.87 4.35
C PRO A 229 -3.45 -33.38 4.22
N SER A 230 -4.28 -33.96 5.10
CA SER A 230 -4.66 -35.36 5.01
C SER A 230 -5.76 -35.52 3.96
N VAL A 231 -5.37 -35.81 2.72
CA VAL A 231 -6.29 -36.06 1.61
C VAL A 231 -5.72 -37.22 0.78
N GLU A 232 -6.58 -38.19 0.48
CA GLU A 232 -6.24 -39.34 -0.38
C GLU A 232 -5.90 -38.89 -1.80
N ASP A 233 -5.05 -39.64 -2.48
CA ASP A 233 -4.47 -39.25 -3.78
C ASP A 233 -5.54 -38.96 -4.85
N ASP A 234 -6.58 -39.80 -4.96
CA ASP A 234 -7.66 -39.59 -5.95
C ASP A 234 -8.51 -38.35 -5.64
N ALA A 235 -8.76 -38.10 -4.35
CA ALA A 235 -9.47 -36.92 -3.90
C ALA A 235 -8.63 -35.65 -4.10
N LEU A 236 -7.31 -35.74 -3.93
CA LEU A 236 -6.37 -34.67 -4.25
C LEU A 236 -6.42 -34.31 -5.74
N ALA A 237 -6.36 -35.31 -6.62
CA ALA A 237 -6.44 -35.11 -8.07
C ALA A 237 -7.76 -34.42 -8.46
N THR A 238 -8.89 -34.95 -7.98
CA THR A 238 -10.23 -34.40 -8.25
C THR A 238 -10.34 -32.94 -7.79
N GLN A 239 -9.86 -32.63 -6.58
CA GLN A 239 -9.89 -31.26 -6.07
C GLN A 239 -8.99 -30.31 -6.87
N ALA A 240 -7.79 -30.75 -7.23
CA ALA A 240 -6.87 -29.95 -8.00
C ALA A 240 -7.39 -29.69 -9.43
N GLU A 241 -7.97 -30.69 -10.09
CA GLU A 241 -8.60 -30.53 -11.41
C GLU A 241 -9.72 -29.51 -11.38
N GLY A 242 -10.67 -29.64 -10.46
CA GLY A 242 -11.79 -28.71 -10.34
C GLY A 242 -11.33 -27.28 -10.06
N ALA A 243 -10.33 -27.11 -9.19
CA ALA A 243 -9.76 -25.80 -8.89
C ALA A 243 -9.02 -25.20 -10.10
N LEU A 244 -8.16 -25.98 -10.76
CA LEU A 244 -7.40 -25.51 -11.92
C LEU A 244 -8.31 -25.17 -13.10
N ALA A 245 -9.36 -25.96 -13.35
CA ALA A 245 -10.32 -25.69 -14.41
C ALA A 245 -11.04 -24.36 -14.20
N ALA A 246 -11.45 -24.05 -12.97
CA ALA A 246 -12.07 -22.77 -12.62
C ALA A 246 -11.07 -21.60 -12.74
N ILE A 247 -9.83 -21.78 -12.22
CA ILE A 247 -8.76 -20.77 -12.34
C ILE A 247 -8.47 -20.42 -13.79
N ASP A 248 -8.33 -21.42 -14.67
CA ASP A 248 -8.01 -21.23 -16.09
C ASP A 248 -9.14 -20.51 -16.85
N GLN A 249 -10.39 -20.62 -16.36
CA GLN A 249 -11.55 -19.92 -16.90
C GLN A 249 -11.76 -18.53 -16.27
N GLY A 250 -10.97 -18.16 -15.26
CA GLY A 250 -11.15 -16.93 -14.49
C GLY A 250 -12.39 -16.94 -13.59
N GLU A 251 -12.87 -18.13 -13.24
CA GLU A 251 -14.04 -18.35 -12.39
C GLU A 251 -13.66 -18.63 -10.94
N VAL A 252 -14.61 -18.45 -10.02
CA VAL A 252 -14.44 -18.82 -8.62
C VAL A 252 -14.64 -20.33 -8.48
N PRO A 253 -13.67 -21.10 -7.97
CA PRO A 253 -13.84 -22.54 -7.76
C PRO A 253 -15.03 -22.85 -6.85
N GLU A 254 -15.67 -23.99 -7.11
CA GLU A 254 -16.87 -24.43 -6.39
C GLU A 254 -16.67 -24.49 -4.87
N GLN A 255 -17.77 -24.24 -4.14
CA GLN A 255 -17.78 -24.29 -2.69
C GLN A 255 -17.40 -25.70 -2.20
N GLY A 256 -16.32 -25.78 -1.42
CA GLY A 256 -15.81 -27.04 -0.86
C GLY A 256 -14.47 -27.48 -1.44
N LEU A 257 -14.02 -26.91 -2.56
CA LEU A 257 -12.66 -27.13 -3.07
C LEU A 257 -11.63 -26.53 -2.11
N ALA A 258 -10.58 -27.31 -1.81
CA ALA A 258 -9.65 -26.94 -0.76
C ALA A 258 -8.71 -25.79 -1.15
N ILE A 259 -8.57 -24.86 -0.22
CA ILE A 259 -7.67 -23.72 -0.34
C ILE A 259 -7.11 -23.38 1.04
N ASN A 260 -5.78 -23.43 1.18
CA ASN A 260 -5.01 -23.01 2.35
C ASN A 260 -3.54 -22.85 1.92
N SER A 261 -2.64 -22.49 2.85
CA SER A 261 -1.23 -22.24 2.53
C SER A 261 -0.46 -23.39 1.87
N ALA A 262 -0.92 -24.64 1.97
CA ALA A 262 -0.34 -25.77 1.24
C ALA A 262 -0.88 -25.80 -0.19
N TRP A 263 -2.20 -25.74 -0.35
CA TRP A 263 -2.86 -25.74 -1.67
C TRP A 263 -2.46 -24.55 -2.54
N THR A 264 -2.34 -23.34 -1.97
CA THR A 264 -1.88 -22.17 -2.72
C THR A 264 -0.49 -22.38 -3.31
N LYS A 265 0.40 -23.11 -2.61
CA LYS A 265 1.72 -23.48 -3.13
C LYS A 265 1.64 -24.48 -4.27
N LEU A 266 0.80 -25.50 -4.13
CA LEU A 266 0.59 -26.48 -5.18
C LEU A 266 0.08 -25.79 -6.47
N TYR A 267 -0.95 -24.95 -6.36
CA TYR A 267 -1.47 -24.20 -7.50
C TYR A 267 -0.45 -23.24 -8.09
N ALA A 268 0.38 -22.60 -7.26
CA ALA A 268 1.44 -21.73 -7.74
C ALA A 268 2.53 -22.51 -8.50
N MET A 269 2.80 -23.78 -8.17
CA MET A 269 3.70 -24.63 -8.96
C MET A 269 3.05 -25.11 -10.26
N LEU A 270 1.76 -25.45 -10.20
CA LEU A 270 0.98 -25.90 -11.35
C LEU A 270 0.54 -24.75 -12.26
N ARG A 271 0.62 -23.48 -11.86
CA ARG A 271 0.32 -22.31 -12.71
C ARG A 271 1.26 -21.15 -12.36
N PRO A 272 2.58 -21.28 -12.60
CA PRO A 272 3.58 -20.33 -12.11
C PRO A 272 3.46 -18.92 -12.71
N GLY A 273 2.75 -18.76 -13.82
CA GLY A 273 2.47 -17.48 -14.46
C GLY A 273 1.15 -16.81 -14.01
N HIS A 274 0.30 -17.52 -13.27
CA HIS A 274 -1.06 -17.08 -12.93
C HIS A 274 -1.39 -17.16 -11.44
N CYS A 275 -0.73 -18.04 -10.68
CA CYS A 275 -1.02 -18.27 -9.27
C CYS A 275 0.12 -17.84 -8.36
N VAL A 276 -0.22 -17.07 -7.32
CA VAL A 276 0.67 -16.74 -6.20
C VAL A 276 0.38 -17.57 -4.97
N ILE A 277 1.38 -17.76 -4.13
CA ILE A 277 1.29 -18.28 -2.76
C ILE A 277 0.70 -17.17 -1.90
N PHE A 278 -0.63 -17.12 -1.82
CA PHE A 278 -1.31 -16.18 -0.94
C PHE A 278 -1.23 -16.66 0.52
N ASP A 279 -0.07 -16.45 1.13
CA ASP A 279 0.18 -16.69 2.55
C ASP A 279 0.12 -15.39 3.36
N SER A 280 0.35 -15.50 4.68
CA SER A 280 0.28 -14.35 5.57
C SER A 280 1.26 -13.23 5.21
N ARG A 281 2.44 -13.55 4.65
CA ARG A 281 3.45 -12.54 4.30
C ARG A 281 3.04 -11.78 3.04
N VAL A 282 2.65 -12.50 1.99
CA VAL A 282 2.16 -11.86 0.75
C VAL A 282 0.92 -11.02 1.03
N ALA A 283 -0.06 -11.56 1.77
CA ALA A 283 -1.26 -10.81 2.16
C ALA A 283 -0.92 -9.54 2.95
N THR A 284 0.01 -9.65 3.93
CA THR A 284 0.46 -8.50 4.72
C THR A 284 1.14 -7.43 3.87
N ALA A 285 1.98 -7.81 2.91
CA ALA A 285 2.66 -6.86 2.03
C ALA A 285 1.68 -6.10 1.15
N LEU A 286 0.74 -6.80 0.52
CA LEU A 286 -0.30 -6.20 -0.33
C LEU A 286 -1.17 -5.23 0.48
N ILE A 287 -1.71 -5.69 1.61
CA ILE A 287 -2.61 -4.88 2.44
C ILE A 287 -1.87 -3.70 3.05
N ALA A 288 -0.66 -3.87 3.57
CA ALA A 288 0.07 -2.75 4.17
C ALA A 288 0.41 -1.64 3.17
N ALA A 289 0.55 -1.97 1.88
CA ALA A 289 0.76 -0.98 0.84
C ALA A 289 -0.53 -0.26 0.44
N LEU A 290 -1.67 -0.97 0.44
CA LEU A 290 -2.96 -0.44 0.00
C LEU A 290 -3.77 0.25 1.12
N ASP A 291 -3.62 -0.19 2.37
CA ASP A 291 -4.42 0.26 3.51
C ASP A 291 -4.43 1.79 3.70
N PRO A 292 -3.30 2.53 3.55
CA PRO A 292 -3.32 3.99 3.61
C PRO A 292 -4.15 4.67 2.51
N TYR A 293 -4.49 3.95 1.45
CA TYR A 293 -5.22 4.43 0.28
C TYR A 293 -6.59 3.78 0.13
N ILE A 294 -7.04 2.97 1.11
CA ILE A 294 -8.25 2.16 0.96
C ILE A 294 -9.50 3.02 0.72
N GLU A 295 -9.58 4.19 1.35
CA GLU A 295 -10.68 5.14 1.16
C GLU A 295 -10.76 5.69 -0.28
N GLN A 296 -9.62 5.82 -0.95
CA GLN A 296 -9.56 6.27 -2.36
C GLN A 296 -9.77 5.12 -3.34
N LEU A 297 -9.48 3.88 -2.93
CA LEU A 297 -9.53 2.69 -3.76
C LEU A 297 -10.90 2.00 -3.71
N LYS A 298 -11.57 2.01 -2.56
CA LYS A 298 -12.79 1.22 -2.31
C LYS A 298 -13.95 1.54 -3.26
N ASP A 299 -13.97 2.73 -3.84
CA ASP A 299 -14.99 3.18 -4.79
C ASP A 299 -14.51 3.14 -6.26
N GLN A 300 -13.23 2.79 -6.49
CA GLN A 300 -12.73 2.61 -7.85
C GLN A 300 -13.31 1.35 -8.47
N LYS A 301 -13.92 1.50 -9.64
CA LYS A 301 -14.58 0.42 -10.38
C LYS A 301 -13.70 -0.82 -10.53
N ASP A 302 -12.43 -0.65 -10.89
CA ASP A 302 -11.50 -1.76 -11.09
C ASP A 302 -11.15 -2.45 -9.77
N PHE A 303 -10.99 -1.69 -8.69
CA PHE A 303 -10.74 -2.24 -7.36
C PHE A 303 -11.94 -3.05 -6.85
N VAL A 304 -13.15 -2.50 -6.96
CA VAL A 304 -14.39 -3.17 -6.56
C VAL A 304 -14.63 -4.43 -7.38
N LYS A 305 -14.34 -4.39 -8.68
CA LYS A 305 -14.55 -5.51 -9.59
C LYS A 305 -13.53 -6.62 -9.35
N ASN A 306 -12.25 -6.28 -9.19
CA ASN A 306 -11.16 -7.24 -9.27
C ASN A 306 -10.54 -7.60 -7.90
N TYR A 307 -10.61 -6.70 -6.90
CA TYR A 307 -9.87 -6.83 -5.64
C TYR A 307 -10.74 -6.84 -4.38
N LYS A 308 -12.08 -6.81 -4.51
CA LYS A 308 -13.00 -6.83 -3.37
C LYS A 308 -12.83 -8.04 -2.43
N GLY A 309 -12.40 -9.18 -2.97
CA GLY A 309 -12.11 -10.40 -2.19
C GLY A 309 -10.79 -10.34 -1.42
N LEU A 310 -9.90 -9.38 -1.71
CA LEU A 310 -8.60 -9.27 -1.05
C LEU A 310 -8.81 -9.01 0.45
N GLY A 311 -8.05 -9.71 1.30
CA GLY A 311 -8.26 -9.66 2.74
C GLY A 311 -7.07 -10.16 3.54
N THR A 312 -7.10 -9.87 4.84
CA THR A 312 -6.05 -10.23 5.79
C THR A 312 -5.97 -11.75 5.99
N VAL A 313 -4.76 -12.25 6.22
CA VAL A 313 -4.55 -13.65 6.64
C VAL A 313 -4.03 -13.62 8.08
N GLN A 314 -4.97 -13.64 9.03
CA GLN A 314 -4.68 -13.41 10.45
C GLN A 314 -4.04 -14.63 11.15
N GLN A 315 -4.10 -15.82 10.56
CA GLN A 315 -3.48 -17.03 11.12
C GLN A 315 -2.12 -17.30 10.46
N GLY A 316 -1.01 -16.96 11.15
CA GLY A 316 0.31 -17.37 10.68
C GLY A 316 1.48 -16.65 11.37
N ARG A 317 2.26 -17.43 12.13
CA ARG A 317 3.45 -17.05 12.92
C ARG A 317 4.68 -16.63 12.08
N GLY A 318 4.48 -16.13 10.86
CA GLY A 318 5.54 -15.87 9.87
C GLY A 318 6.12 -14.46 9.92
N GLY A 319 5.28 -13.45 10.16
CA GLY A 319 5.69 -12.06 10.42
C GLY A 319 5.43 -11.70 11.88
N THR A 320 6.38 -11.01 12.54
CA THR A 320 6.27 -10.69 13.98
C THR A 320 5.86 -9.26 14.26
N ARG A 321 5.50 -8.48 13.23
CA ARG A 321 4.95 -7.13 13.40
C ARG A 321 3.42 -7.21 13.42
N PRO A 322 2.76 -6.98 14.57
CA PRO A 322 1.35 -6.63 14.55
C PRO A 322 1.23 -5.34 13.74
N ARG A 323 0.57 -5.40 12.59
CA ARG A 323 0.14 -4.21 11.85
C ARG A 323 -1.35 -4.08 12.09
N ALA A 324 -1.76 -2.98 12.71
CA ALA A 324 -3.17 -2.62 12.75
C ALA A 324 -3.52 -2.13 11.35
N PHE A 325 -4.43 -2.83 10.68
CA PHE A 325 -5.02 -2.40 9.42
C PHE A 325 -6.39 -1.79 9.71
N SER A 326 -6.92 -1.05 8.74
CA SER A 326 -8.29 -0.55 8.80
C SER A 326 -9.28 -1.72 8.91
N ASP A 327 -10.39 -1.52 9.63
CA ASP A 327 -11.42 -2.56 9.83
C ASP A 327 -12.17 -2.94 8.55
N THR A 328 -11.89 -2.24 7.44
CA THR A 328 -12.45 -2.49 6.09
C THR A 328 -12.01 -3.84 5.50
N TRP A 329 -10.84 -4.36 5.90
CA TRP A 329 -10.30 -5.58 5.30
C TRP A 329 -10.95 -6.84 5.89
N THR A 330 -11.50 -7.67 5.01
CA THR A 330 -12.07 -8.97 5.40
C THR A 330 -10.97 -10.00 5.71
N ASN A 331 -11.37 -11.17 6.20
CA ASN A 331 -10.46 -12.31 6.36
C ASN A 331 -10.38 -13.09 5.04
N GLY A 332 -9.23 -13.04 4.39
CA GLY A 332 -8.93 -13.76 3.15
C GLY A 332 -8.37 -15.17 3.35
N TYR A 333 -8.17 -15.62 4.59
CA TYR A 333 -7.64 -16.96 4.85
C TYR A 333 -8.62 -18.06 4.41
N GLN A 334 -8.14 -18.98 3.57
CA GLN A 334 -8.93 -20.08 3.00
C GLN A 334 -10.13 -19.60 2.18
N LYS A 335 -9.96 -18.48 1.47
CA LYS A 335 -11.00 -17.89 0.62
C LYS A 335 -10.54 -17.82 -0.83
N TRP A 336 -11.36 -18.33 -1.74
CA TRP A 336 -11.05 -18.39 -3.17
C TRP A 336 -11.08 -17.03 -3.85
N ASP A 337 -12.04 -16.17 -3.50
CA ASP A 337 -12.11 -14.78 -3.94
C ASP A 337 -10.84 -14.00 -3.55
N ALA A 338 -10.31 -14.21 -2.35
CA ALA A 338 -9.05 -13.61 -1.91
C ALA A 338 -7.85 -14.12 -2.72
N GLN A 339 -7.78 -15.44 -2.96
CA GLN A 339 -6.72 -16.04 -3.78
C GLN A 339 -6.74 -15.51 -5.22
N LEU A 340 -7.92 -15.42 -5.85
CA LEU A 340 -8.07 -14.94 -7.22
C LEU A 340 -7.77 -13.44 -7.33
N ALA A 341 -8.23 -12.63 -6.37
CA ALA A 341 -7.88 -11.21 -6.27
C ALA A 341 -6.36 -11.02 -6.15
N ALA A 342 -5.69 -11.82 -5.30
CA ALA A 342 -4.24 -11.77 -5.13
C ALA A 342 -3.49 -12.21 -6.40
N ASN A 343 -3.94 -13.27 -7.08
CA ASN A 343 -3.40 -13.72 -8.36
C ASN A 343 -3.42 -12.58 -9.39
N HIS A 344 -4.61 -12.00 -9.59
CA HIS A 344 -4.81 -10.93 -10.56
C HIS A 344 -3.96 -9.70 -10.23
N LEU A 345 -4.02 -9.23 -8.99
CA LEU A 345 -3.27 -8.05 -8.55
C LEU A 345 -1.75 -8.25 -8.70
N CYS A 346 -1.22 -9.42 -8.35
CA CYS A 346 0.20 -9.71 -8.52
C CYS A 346 0.63 -9.81 -9.99
N CYS A 347 -0.23 -10.31 -10.88
CA CYS A 347 0.00 -10.25 -12.32
C CYS A 347 0.05 -8.79 -12.82
N GLU A 348 -0.88 -7.94 -12.38
CA GLU A 348 -0.85 -6.52 -12.75
C GLU A 348 0.37 -5.78 -12.17
N ILE A 349 0.82 -6.11 -10.96
CA ILE A 349 2.06 -5.57 -10.40
C ILE A 349 3.25 -5.98 -11.28
N ARG A 350 3.35 -7.25 -11.66
CA ARG A 350 4.39 -7.75 -12.57
C ARG A 350 4.38 -6.97 -13.88
N ASP A 351 3.21 -6.81 -14.48
CA ASP A 351 3.07 -6.14 -15.77
C ASP A 351 3.41 -4.65 -15.66
N TYR A 352 2.97 -3.99 -14.59
CA TYR A 352 3.34 -2.61 -14.29
C TYR A 352 4.86 -2.44 -14.15
N LEU A 353 5.54 -3.33 -13.41
CA LEU A 353 7.00 -3.29 -13.28
C LEU A 353 7.72 -3.49 -14.62
N ASN A 354 7.21 -4.39 -15.46
CA ASN A 354 7.80 -4.69 -16.78
C ASN A 354 7.57 -3.56 -17.79
N ILE A 355 6.42 -2.88 -17.73
CA ILE A 355 6.15 -1.68 -18.53
C ILE A 355 7.12 -0.57 -18.16
N HIS A 356 7.43 -0.42 -16.86
CA HIS A 356 8.27 0.63 -16.30
C HIS A 356 9.70 0.17 -15.98
N HIS A 357 10.24 -0.77 -16.77
CA HIS A 357 11.56 -1.38 -16.53
C HIS A 357 12.73 -0.39 -16.67
N GLU A 358 12.53 0.77 -17.31
CA GLU A 358 13.52 1.85 -17.41
C GLU A 358 13.86 2.48 -16.06
N ARG A 359 12.99 2.31 -15.07
CA ARG A 359 13.19 2.82 -13.72
C ARG A 359 14.13 1.91 -12.94
N SER A 360 15.25 2.46 -12.49
CA SER A 360 16.26 1.72 -11.73
C SER A 360 15.76 1.18 -10.39
N ASP A 361 14.73 1.78 -9.78
CA ASP A 361 14.10 1.30 -8.55
C ASP A 361 13.06 0.19 -8.78
N PHE A 362 12.67 -0.07 -10.03
CA PHE A 362 11.79 -1.16 -10.44
C PHE A 362 12.55 -2.29 -11.15
N ALA A 363 13.63 -1.97 -11.85
CA ALA A 363 14.39 -2.92 -12.65
C ALA A 363 15.04 -4.04 -11.81
N LYS A 364 15.19 -5.22 -12.42
CA LYS A 364 16.07 -6.28 -11.90
C LYS A 364 17.54 -5.94 -12.19
N PRO A 365 18.49 -6.38 -11.34
CA PRO A 365 19.91 -6.18 -11.58
C PRO A 365 20.42 -6.77 -12.89
N ASP A 366 19.79 -7.86 -13.35
CA ASP A 366 20.14 -8.56 -14.59
C ASP A 366 19.42 -8.02 -15.84
N GLY A 367 18.54 -7.02 -15.68
CA GLY A 367 17.77 -6.40 -16.76
C GLY A 367 16.68 -7.29 -17.39
N THR A 368 16.43 -8.48 -16.85
CA THR A 368 15.39 -9.37 -17.38
C THR A 368 13.98 -8.95 -16.91
N PRO A 369 12.90 -9.32 -17.61
CA PRO A 369 11.54 -9.05 -17.16
C PRO A 369 11.21 -9.79 -15.85
N TRP A 370 10.42 -9.15 -14.99
CA TRP A 370 9.85 -9.76 -13.79
C TRP A 370 8.92 -10.90 -14.15
N THR A 371 9.11 -12.03 -13.46
CA THR A 371 8.15 -13.14 -13.41
C THR A 371 7.21 -12.96 -12.21
N LEU A 372 6.05 -13.63 -12.25
CA LEU A 372 5.10 -13.60 -11.13
C LEU A 372 5.73 -14.16 -9.84
N ARG A 373 6.56 -15.19 -9.95
CA ARG A 373 7.24 -15.78 -8.80
C ARG A 373 8.25 -14.82 -8.16
N GLU A 374 8.97 -14.02 -8.95
CA GLU A 374 9.91 -13.03 -8.40
C GLU A 374 9.16 -11.88 -7.71
N VAL A 375 8.04 -11.43 -8.27
CA VAL A 375 7.15 -10.45 -7.62
C VAL A 375 6.65 -10.98 -6.28
N GLU A 376 6.16 -12.23 -6.26
CA GLU A 376 5.76 -12.90 -5.03
C GLU A 376 6.91 -13.01 -4.03
N ALA A 377 8.12 -13.36 -4.47
CA ALA A 377 9.30 -13.44 -3.61
C ALA A 377 9.61 -12.09 -2.93
N VAL A 378 9.49 -10.98 -3.66
CA VAL A 378 9.65 -9.63 -3.07
C VAL A 378 8.55 -9.32 -2.07
N LEU A 379 7.29 -9.61 -2.40
CA LEU A 379 6.13 -9.39 -1.52
C LEU A 379 6.24 -10.22 -0.24
N PHE A 380 6.64 -11.48 -0.37
CA PHE A 380 6.90 -12.37 0.74
C PHE A 380 7.94 -11.81 1.71
N MET A 381 8.99 -11.18 1.19
CA MET A 381 9.99 -10.51 2.02
C MET A 381 9.43 -9.25 2.68
N ASP A 382 8.69 -8.38 1.96
CA ASP A 382 8.08 -7.17 2.56
C ASP A 382 7.05 -7.47 3.68
N GLY A 383 6.50 -8.69 3.66
CA GLY A 383 5.57 -9.21 4.67
C GLY A 383 6.19 -9.70 5.98
N TYR A 384 7.53 -9.82 6.08
CA TYR A 384 8.23 -10.15 7.34
C TYR A 384 8.09 -9.02 8.39
#